data_AF-A0A5J9UX42-F1
#
_entry.id   AF-A0A5J9UX42-F1
#
_cell.length_a   1.000
_cell.length_b   1.000
_cell.length_c   1.000
_cell.angle_alpha   90.00
_cell.angle_beta   90.00
_cell.angle_gamma   90.00
#
_symmetry.space_group_name_H-M   'P 1'
#
loop_
_entity.id
_entity.type
_entity.pdbx_description
1 polymer ?
#
loop_
_entity_poly.entity_id
_entity_poly.type
_entity_poly.pdbx_seq_one_letter_code
_entity_poly.pdbx_strand_id
1 'polypeptide(L)'
;MAAGLLLKVVGFCVWALFWLGGQSATVTPTAGEAFAGGEAVVVDARSAIAVTDEDFVCATLDWWPPDKCDYGTCSWGLATLLNMDLSNKILLNAVKAFSPLKLRLGGSLQDMLIYDTGDSQQPCTPFVKNTSAMFGFSQGCLPLHRWDELNAFFKESGGSSVQFSGVDDHLIDKILNPSYLDGMTSTFSNLQGILKSAGTSAVAWVGEAGGAYNSGHHLVTDAFVFSFWYLDQLGMSSKYDTKSYCRQTLVGGNYGLLNTTTFEPNPDYYSALLWHRLMGTKVLSTTFNGTNMIRAYAHCARNSDGITLLLINLSGTNTDQIYVTSEGAQTQGSRKEGRGFSHIPGLGKAAVFTREEYHLTPKDGKLQSQQVLLNGNVLATDANGEIPKLEPVQVEGTQPITVAPYSIVFAHIPSFYAPACR
;
A
#
# COMPACT_ATOMS: atom_id res chain seq x y z
N MET A 1 -3.33 61.00 -3.14
CA MET A 1 -2.06 61.76 -3.12
C MET A 1 -0.94 60.78 -2.78
N ALA A 2 0.21 60.91 -3.46
CA ALA A 2 1.41 60.06 -3.45
C ALA A 2 1.96 59.75 -2.04
N ALA A 3 2.84 58.76 -1.77
CA ALA A 3 3.89 58.08 -2.53
C ALA A 3 4.11 56.66 -1.92
N GLY A 4 4.69 55.62 -2.53
CA GLY A 4 5.57 55.51 -3.68
C GLY A 4 6.98 55.07 -3.26
N LEU A 5 7.30 53.77 -3.25
CA LEU A 5 8.66 53.28 -3.55
C LEU A 5 8.62 51.86 -4.14
N LEU A 6 8.97 51.79 -5.42
CA LEU A 6 9.18 50.60 -6.23
C LEU A 6 10.71 50.48 -6.44
N LEU A 7 11.30 49.31 -6.23
CA LEU A 7 12.61 49.00 -6.79
C LEU A 7 12.46 47.84 -7.80
N LYS A 8 12.61 48.18 -9.08
CA LYS A 8 12.91 47.25 -10.18
C LYS A 8 14.42 47.12 -10.29
N VAL A 9 14.93 45.91 -10.50
CA VAL A 9 16.25 45.70 -11.09
C VAL A 9 16.10 44.77 -12.29
N VAL A 10 16.47 45.27 -13.46
CA VAL A 10 16.61 44.53 -14.72
C VAL A 10 18.10 44.46 -15.04
N GLY A 11 18.58 43.23 -15.25
CA GLY A 11 19.51 42.78 -16.30
C GLY A 11 20.86 43.48 -16.51
N PHE A 12 21.94 42.69 -16.41
CA PHE A 12 23.07 42.78 -17.34
C PHE A 12 23.70 41.38 -17.55
N CYS A 13 23.73 40.95 -18.80
CA CYS A 13 24.54 39.83 -19.28
C CYS A 13 26.00 40.28 -19.40
N VAL A 14 26.94 39.53 -18.84
CA VAL A 14 28.36 39.58 -19.22
C VAL A 14 28.85 38.15 -19.38
N TRP A 15 29.22 37.82 -20.61
CA TRP A 15 30.01 36.64 -20.96
C TRP A 15 31.43 36.81 -20.46
N ALA A 16 31.94 35.84 -19.71
CA ALA A 16 33.37 35.65 -19.52
C ALA A 16 33.69 34.15 -19.46
N LEU A 17 34.37 33.69 -20.50
CA LEU A 17 35.02 32.39 -20.62
C LEU A 17 36.08 32.24 -19.53
N PHE A 18 36.01 31.16 -18.75
CA PHE A 18 37.21 30.55 -18.18
C PHE A 18 37.16 29.03 -18.37
N TRP A 19 37.98 28.61 -19.31
CA TRP A 19 38.36 27.23 -19.58
C TRP A 19 39.48 26.89 -18.61
N LEU A 20 39.23 26.03 -17.63
CA LEU A 20 40.28 25.35 -16.87
C LEU A 20 39.98 23.87 -16.94
N GLY A 21 40.84 23.17 -17.67
CA GLY A 21 40.79 21.73 -17.86
C GLY A 21 40.95 21.01 -16.52
N GLY A 22 39.97 20.20 -16.20
CA GLY A 22 40.10 19.06 -15.29
C GLY A 22 39.56 17.85 -16.02
N GLN A 23 40.43 16.95 -16.46
CA GLN A 23 40.03 15.62 -16.88
C GLN A 23 39.45 14.91 -15.66
N SER A 24 38.13 14.97 -15.48
CA SER A 24 37.44 14.00 -14.64
C SER A 24 37.42 12.71 -15.43
N ALA A 25 38.26 11.75 -15.02
CA ALA A 25 38.15 10.38 -15.46
C ALA A 25 36.75 9.89 -15.08
N THR A 26 35.85 9.85 -16.06
CA THR A 26 34.61 9.11 -15.96
C THR A 26 35.02 7.65 -15.82
N VAL A 27 35.00 7.14 -14.58
CA VAL A 27 35.01 5.72 -14.32
C VAL A 27 33.66 5.20 -14.80
N THR A 28 33.60 4.82 -16.07
CA THR A 28 32.56 3.95 -16.58
C THR A 28 32.62 2.67 -15.75
N PRO A 29 31.53 2.27 -15.06
CA PRO A 29 31.50 0.94 -14.51
C PRO A 29 31.55 -0.01 -15.70
N THR A 30 32.65 -0.75 -15.82
CA THR A 30 32.75 -1.88 -16.73
C THR A 30 31.56 -2.78 -16.46
N ALA A 31 30.64 -2.85 -17.43
CA ALA A 31 29.56 -3.82 -17.44
C ALA A 31 30.19 -5.21 -17.30
N GLY A 32 30.15 -5.74 -16.07
CA GLY A 32 30.42 -7.13 -15.81
C GLY A 32 29.41 -7.97 -16.59
N GLU A 33 29.89 -9.07 -17.17
CA GLU A 33 29.17 -9.96 -18.06
C GLU A 33 27.70 -10.12 -17.68
N ALA A 34 26.84 -9.64 -18.58
CA ALA A 34 25.40 -9.79 -18.49
C ALA A 34 25.05 -11.27 -18.36
N PHE A 35 24.30 -11.62 -17.31
CA PHE A 35 23.34 -12.71 -17.45
C PHE A 35 22.54 -12.40 -18.71
N ALA A 36 22.59 -13.30 -19.70
CA ALA A 36 22.09 -13.05 -21.04
C ALA A 36 20.70 -12.37 -21.05
N GLY A 37 20.68 -11.05 -21.27
CA GLY A 37 19.54 -10.26 -21.74
C GLY A 37 18.20 -10.29 -20.97
N GLY A 38 18.13 -10.79 -19.74
CA GLY A 38 16.87 -10.90 -18.99
C GLY A 38 16.55 -9.70 -18.08
N GLU A 39 15.26 -9.41 -17.89
CA GLU A 39 14.81 -8.48 -16.87
C GLU A 39 15.07 -9.06 -15.48
N ALA A 40 15.55 -8.24 -14.55
CA ALA A 40 15.96 -8.66 -13.22
C ALA A 40 15.67 -7.58 -12.17
N VAL A 41 15.21 -8.03 -11.01
CA VAL A 41 15.18 -7.24 -9.78
C VAL A 41 16.43 -7.56 -8.97
N VAL A 42 17.20 -6.51 -8.66
CA VAL A 42 18.33 -6.55 -7.74
C VAL A 42 17.85 -6.10 -6.37
N VAL A 43 18.02 -6.97 -5.37
CA VAL A 43 17.69 -6.68 -3.96
C VAL A 43 18.98 -6.45 -3.17
N ASP A 44 19.14 -5.26 -2.59
CA ASP A 44 20.19 -5.01 -1.59
C ASP A 44 19.70 -5.48 -0.23
N ALA A 45 20.20 -6.64 0.20
CA ALA A 45 19.80 -7.29 1.44
C ALA A 45 20.84 -7.13 2.57
N ARG A 46 21.85 -6.27 2.39
CA ARG A 46 22.90 -6.02 3.38
C ARG A 46 22.40 -5.24 4.60
N SER A 47 21.43 -4.33 4.38
CA SER A 47 20.83 -3.50 5.42
C SER A 47 19.40 -3.12 5.07
N ALA A 48 18.55 -2.95 6.08
CA ALA A 48 17.23 -2.36 5.89
C ALA A 48 17.36 -0.85 5.62
N ILE A 49 16.59 -0.34 4.65
CA ILE A 49 16.55 1.09 4.33
C ILE A 49 15.48 1.86 5.12
N ALA A 50 14.52 1.13 5.69
CA ALA A 50 13.44 1.64 6.52
C ALA A 50 12.87 0.50 7.39
N VAL A 51 12.10 0.86 8.43
CA VAL A 51 11.41 -0.10 9.31
C VAL A 51 9.96 0.35 9.51
N THR A 52 8.98 -0.46 9.11
CA THR A 52 7.56 -0.21 9.37
C THR A 52 7.10 -0.80 10.70
N ASP A 53 5.91 -0.45 11.19
CA ASP A 53 5.32 -1.14 12.34
C ASP A 53 4.81 -2.55 11.94
N GLU A 54 4.62 -3.44 12.91
CA GLU A 54 4.06 -4.79 12.71
C GLU A 54 2.63 -4.78 12.16
N ASP A 55 1.87 -3.74 12.51
CA ASP A 55 0.53 -3.40 12.06
C ASP A 55 0.56 -2.25 11.05
N PHE A 56 1.55 -2.26 10.15
CA PHE A 56 1.73 -1.26 9.09
C PHE A 56 0.46 -1.05 8.26
N VAL A 57 -0.23 -2.13 7.90
CA VAL A 57 -1.55 -2.05 7.25
C VAL A 57 -2.57 -1.67 8.30
N CYS A 58 -3.19 -0.51 8.13
CA CYS A 58 -4.32 -0.05 8.92
C CYS A 58 -5.51 0.31 8.04
N ALA A 59 -6.68 0.47 8.65
CA ALA A 59 -7.90 0.87 7.97
C ALA A 59 -8.64 1.93 8.77
N THR A 60 -9.49 2.72 8.12
CA THR A 60 -10.31 3.73 8.77
C THR A 60 -11.77 3.28 8.87
N LEU A 61 -12.52 3.88 9.78
CA LEU A 61 -13.97 3.80 9.90
C LEU A 61 -14.52 5.22 10.01
N ASP A 62 -15.57 5.51 9.25
CA ASP A 62 -16.08 6.88 9.08
C ASP A 62 -17.39 7.14 9.84
N TRP A 63 -17.73 8.41 9.99
CA TRP A 63 -18.92 8.93 10.65
C TRP A 63 -20.03 9.35 9.68
N TRP A 64 -19.85 9.21 8.35
CA TRP A 64 -20.88 9.64 7.40
C TRP A 64 -22.25 8.97 7.66
N PRO A 65 -23.36 9.73 7.60
CA PRO A 65 -24.70 9.15 7.66
C PRO A 65 -25.13 8.53 6.31
N PRO A 66 -26.16 7.67 6.30
CA PRO A 66 -26.60 6.95 5.10
C PRO A 66 -26.98 7.83 3.91
N ASP A 67 -27.35 9.07 4.18
CA ASP A 67 -27.81 10.04 3.20
C ASP A 67 -26.67 10.91 2.63
N LYS A 68 -25.41 10.67 3.00
CA LYS A 68 -24.24 11.18 2.29
C LYS A 68 -24.16 10.55 0.91
N CYS A 69 -24.28 11.37 -0.13
CA CYS A 69 -24.23 10.92 -1.52
C CYS A 69 -23.21 11.73 -2.31
N ASP A 70 -22.47 11.04 -3.17
CA ASP A 70 -21.52 11.60 -4.12
C ASP A 70 -21.85 11.05 -5.51
N TYR A 71 -21.73 11.87 -6.55
CA TYR A 71 -22.01 11.48 -7.93
C TYR A 71 -23.41 10.82 -8.11
N GLY A 72 -24.40 11.25 -7.32
CA GLY A 72 -25.77 10.70 -7.35
C GLY A 72 -25.96 9.37 -6.62
N THR A 73 -24.94 8.83 -5.96
CA THR A 73 -25.00 7.56 -5.22
C THR A 73 -24.65 7.74 -3.75
N CYS A 74 -25.43 7.12 -2.86
CA CYS A 74 -25.18 7.16 -1.42
C CYS A 74 -24.45 5.88 -0.98
N SER A 75 -23.13 5.88 -1.14
CA SER A 75 -22.28 4.68 -0.99
C SER A 75 -21.93 4.34 0.47
N TRP A 76 -22.45 5.07 1.46
CA TRP A 76 -22.18 4.82 2.88
C TRP A 76 -23.20 3.87 3.53
N GLY A 77 -24.48 3.99 3.20
CA GLY A 77 -25.54 3.08 3.70
C GLY A 77 -25.46 2.83 5.22
N LEU A 78 -25.48 1.55 5.61
CA LEU A 78 -25.30 1.09 6.99
C LEU A 78 -23.87 0.61 7.25
N ALA A 79 -22.87 1.23 6.63
CA ALA A 79 -21.46 0.80 6.71
C ALA A 79 -20.59 1.83 7.44
N THR A 80 -21.09 2.46 8.49
CA THR A 80 -20.37 3.50 9.23
C THR A 80 -20.39 3.26 10.73
N LEU A 81 -19.54 3.99 11.48
CA LEU A 81 -19.46 3.89 12.94
C LEU A 81 -20.81 4.09 13.62
N LEU A 82 -21.71 4.84 12.98
CA LEU A 82 -23.02 5.15 13.49
C LEU A 82 -23.98 3.95 13.52
N ASN A 83 -23.89 3.04 12.54
CA ASN A 83 -25.02 2.15 12.25
C ASN A 83 -24.65 0.77 11.68
N MET A 84 -23.36 0.48 11.48
CA MET A 84 -22.95 -0.84 10.98
C MET A 84 -23.33 -1.97 11.94
N ASP A 85 -23.70 -3.11 11.37
CA ASP A 85 -23.97 -4.34 12.11
C ASP A 85 -22.66 -4.97 12.62
N LEU A 86 -22.35 -4.71 13.88
CA LEU A 86 -21.16 -5.22 14.56
C LEU A 86 -21.29 -6.71 14.94
N SER A 87 -22.47 -7.31 14.77
CA SER A 87 -22.69 -8.76 14.98
C SER A 87 -22.41 -9.58 13.72
N ASN A 88 -22.15 -8.92 12.59
CA ASN A 88 -21.88 -9.59 11.33
C ASN A 88 -20.56 -10.39 11.38
N LYS A 89 -20.66 -11.69 11.11
CA LYS A 89 -19.52 -12.62 11.17
C LYS A 89 -18.44 -12.32 10.13
N ILE A 90 -18.83 -11.91 8.93
CA ILE A 90 -17.87 -11.57 7.87
C ILE A 90 -17.04 -10.35 8.31
N LEU A 91 -17.69 -9.30 8.82
CA LEU A 91 -16.99 -8.12 9.34
C LEU A 91 -16.00 -8.49 10.47
N LEU A 92 -16.45 -9.30 11.43
CA LEU A 92 -15.62 -9.75 12.54
C LEU A 92 -14.41 -10.57 12.06
N ASN A 93 -14.65 -11.57 11.21
CA ASN A 93 -13.62 -12.44 10.67
C ASN A 93 -12.64 -11.67 9.77
N ALA A 94 -13.16 -10.68 9.03
CA ALA A 94 -12.36 -9.81 8.20
C ALA A 94 -11.34 -9.01 9.01
N VAL A 95 -11.74 -8.46 10.16
CA VAL A 95 -10.81 -7.75 11.06
C VAL A 95 -9.86 -8.72 11.76
N LYS A 96 -10.35 -9.87 12.23
CA LYS A 96 -9.51 -10.90 12.89
C LYS A 96 -8.39 -11.42 12.00
N ALA A 97 -8.61 -11.52 10.69
CA ALA A 97 -7.60 -12.00 9.75
C ALA A 97 -6.35 -11.11 9.66
N PHE A 98 -6.46 -9.84 10.09
CA PHE A 98 -5.36 -8.88 10.18
C PHE A 98 -4.78 -8.73 11.59
N SER A 99 -5.29 -9.47 12.59
CA SER A 99 -4.96 -9.19 13.99
C SER A 99 -3.44 -9.23 14.25
N PRO A 100 -2.85 -8.16 14.82
CA PRO A 100 -3.49 -6.89 15.21
C PRO A 100 -3.73 -5.93 14.03
N LEU A 101 -4.93 -5.32 13.98
CA LEU A 101 -5.28 -4.29 12.98
C LEU A 101 -5.49 -2.93 13.64
N LYS A 102 -4.73 -1.91 13.21
CA LYS A 102 -5.01 -0.51 13.56
C LYS A 102 -6.26 -0.01 12.81
N LEU A 103 -7.23 0.52 13.55
CA LEU A 103 -8.54 1.02 13.07
C LEU A 103 -8.73 2.50 13.39
N ARG A 104 -8.40 3.37 12.45
CA ARG A 104 -8.60 4.82 12.60
C ARG A 104 -10.09 5.15 12.64
N LEU A 105 -10.61 5.76 13.71
CA LEU A 105 -11.99 6.27 13.74
C LEU A 105 -11.96 7.75 13.34
N GLY A 106 -12.71 8.16 12.32
CA GLY A 106 -12.69 9.57 11.92
C GLY A 106 -13.39 9.89 10.62
N GLY A 107 -12.82 10.81 9.85
CA GLY A 107 -13.41 11.36 8.64
C GLY A 107 -13.83 12.81 8.85
N SER A 108 -14.44 13.42 7.83
CA SER A 108 -14.76 14.86 7.86
C SER A 108 -15.73 15.27 8.97
N LEU A 109 -16.66 14.39 9.36
CA LEU A 109 -17.66 14.71 10.38
C LEU A 109 -17.15 14.59 11.82
N GLN A 110 -15.90 14.17 12.04
CA GLN A 110 -15.37 13.95 13.38
C GLN A 110 -15.41 15.19 14.27
N ASP A 111 -15.14 16.37 13.70
CA ASP A 111 -15.07 17.64 14.43
C ASP A 111 -16.47 18.18 14.76
N MET A 112 -17.52 17.53 14.24
CA MET A 112 -18.93 17.82 14.47
C MET A 112 -19.63 16.68 15.23
N LEU A 113 -18.87 15.74 15.80
CA LEU A 113 -19.40 14.67 16.64
C LEU A 113 -19.34 15.06 18.12
N ILE A 114 -20.45 14.89 18.83
CA ILE A 114 -20.53 14.95 20.29
C ILE A 114 -20.81 13.54 20.85
N TYR A 115 -20.28 13.22 22.03
CA TYR A 115 -20.63 12.00 22.76
C TYR A 115 -21.70 12.30 23.81
N ASP A 116 -22.67 11.39 23.96
CA ASP A 116 -23.74 11.52 24.94
C ASP A 116 -23.28 11.24 26.38
N THR A 117 -22.43 12.11 26.95
CA THR A 117 -21.84 11.90 28.28
C THR A 117 -22.79 12.19 29.44
N GLY A 118 -24.08 12.45 29.18
CA GLY A 118 -25.10 12.74 30.20
C GLY A 118 -25.05 14.15 30.82
N ASP A 119 -23.97 14.90 30.62
CA ASP A 119 -23.81 16.29 31.09
C ASP A 119 -24.40 17.33 30.12
N SER A 120 -24.74 16.91 28.90
CA SER A 120 -25.34 17.77 27.89
C SER A 120 -26.81 18.03 28.19
N GLN A 121 -27.21 19.31 28.30
CA GLN A 121 -28.64 19.69 28.38
C GLN A 121 -29.39 19.51 27.06
N GLN A 122 -28.70 19.10 25.98
CA GLN A 122 -29.29 18.91 24.66
C GLN A 122 -29.54 17.44 24.34
N PRO A 123 -30.68 17.09 23.71
CA PRO A 123 -30.94 15.73 23.24
C PRO A 123 -29.85 15.23 22.28
N CYS A 124 -29.43 13.98 22.43
CA CYS A 124 -28.49 13.34 21.51
C CYS A 124 -29.17 13.09 20.14
N THR A 125 -28.94 14.01 19.20
CA THR A 125 -29.51 13.93 17.84
C THR A 125 -28.48 13.41 16.84
N PRO A 126 -28.85 12.51 15.91
CA PRO A 126 -27.95 12.07 14.85
C PRO A 126 -27.62 13.21 13.88
N PHE A 127 -26.61 13.01 13.03
CA PHE A 127 -26.36 13.90 11.90
C PHE A 127 -27.60 14.01 11.00
N VAL A 128 -27.98 15.23 10.64
CA VAL A 128 -29.07 15.51 9.70
C VAL A 128 -28.55 16.41 8.59
N LYS A 129 -29.00 16.18 7.35
CA LYS A 129 -28.72 17.06 6.23
C LYS A 129 -29.03 18.52 6.57
N ASN A 130 -28.02 19.36 6.41
CA ASN A 130 -28.11 20.80 6.53
C ASN A 130 -27.15 21.42 5.52
N THR A 131 -27.67 21.81 4.35
CA THR A 131 -26.88 22.34 3.24
C THR A 131 -26.18 23.66 3.56
N SER A 132 -26.58 24.35 4.63
CA SER A 132 -25.94 25.57 5.11
C SER A 132 -24.80 25.31 6.09
N ALA A 133 -24.66 24.08 6.59
CA ALA A 133 -23.60 23.67 7.51
C ALA A 133 -22.35 23.17 6.77
N MET A 134 -21.21 23.19 7.46
CA MET A 134 -19.96 22.63 6.95
C MET A 134 -20.16 21.14 6.63
N PHE A 135 -19.65 20.69 5.47
CA PHE A 135 -19.85 19.34 4.94
C PHE A 135 -21.31 18.93 4.63
N GLY A 136 -22.28 19.84 4.77
CA GLY A 136 -23.69 19.60 4.44
C GLY A 136 -24.50 18.88 5.52
N PHE A 137 -23.99 18.80 6.75
CA PHE A 137 -24.65 18.11 7.88
C PHE A 137 -24.62 18.94 9.15
N SER A 138 -25.63 18.76 10.00
CA SER A 138 -25.66 19.31 11.37
C SER A 138 -24.53 18.74 12.23
N GLN A 139 -24.39 19.26 13.44
CA GLN A 139 -23.70 18.50 14.48
C GLN A 139 -24.46 17.19 14.73
N GLY A 140 -23.72 16.11 14.98
CA GLY A 140 -24.27 14.79 15.29
C GLY A 140 -23.81 14.33 16.66
N CYS A 141 -24.58 13.45 17.27
CA CYS A 141 -24.27 12.86 18.57
C CYS A 141 -24.15 11.34 18.45
N LEU A 142 -23.12 10.76 19.07
CA LEU A 142 -22.96 9.32 19.26
C LEU A 142 -23.47 8.94 20.66
N PRO A 143 -24.54 8.14 20.76
CA PRO A 143 -24.99 7.60 22.03
C PRO A 143 -23.92 6.72 22.68
N LEU A 144 -23.78 6.75 24.02
CA LEU A 144 -22.79 5.94 24.73
C LEU A 144 -22.97 4.44 24.51
N HIS A 145 -24.19 3.93 24.42
CA HIS A 145 -24.42 2.51 24.14
C HIS A 145 -23.77 2.08 22.81
N ARG A 146 -23.78 2.96 21.79
CA ARG A 146 -23.15 2.67 20.50
C ARG A 146 -21.62 2.68 20.62
N TRP A 147 -21.07 3.57 21.43
CA TRP A 147 -19.66 3.57 21.76
C TRP A 147 -19.23 2.28 22.47
N ASP A 148 -20.06 1.78 23.40
CA ASP A 148 -19.81 0.51 24.10
C ASP A 148 -19.83 -0.68 23.13
N GLU A 149 -20.78 -0.72 22.19
CA GLU A 149 -20.83 -1.74 21.13
C GLU A 149 -19.55 -1.73 20.27
N LEU A 150 -19.09 -0.55 19.85
CA LEU A 150 -17.86 -0.40 19.06
C LEU A 150 -16.63 -0.90 19.84
N ASN A 151 -16.50 -0.53 21.12
CA ASN A 151 -15.40 -1.00 21.96
C ASN A 151 -15.43 -2.50 22.19
N ALA A 152 -16.63 -3.08 22.38
CA ALA A 152 -16.80 -4.53 22.51
C ALA A 152 -16.34 -5.24 21.23
N PHE A 153 -16.74 -4.72 20.07
CA PHE A 153 -16.30 -5.25 18.78
C PHE A 153 -14.78 -5.16 18.61
N PHE A 154 -14.15 -4.01 18.87
CA PHE A 154 -12.69 -3.85 18.72
C PHE A 154 -11.90 -4.78 19.64
N LYS A 155 -12.41 -5.00 20.86
CA LYS A 155 -11.81 -5.94 21.81
C LYS A 155 -11.93 -7.38 21.33
N GLU A 156 -13.07 -7.76 20.74
CA GLU A 156 -13.28 -9.10 20.20
C GLU A 156 -12.47 -9.35 18.93
N SER A 157 -12.30 -8.32 18.10
CA SER A 157 -11.61 -8.41 16.81
C SER A 157 -10.09 -8.24 16.91
N GLY A 158 -9.59 -7.64 18.00
CA GLY A 158 -8.17 -7.32 18.21
C GLY A 158 -7.69 -6.03 17.53
N GLY A 159 -8.57 -5.01 17.40
CA GLY A 159 -8.25 -3.73 16.75
C GLY A 159 -7.82 -2.60 17.70
N SER A 160 -7.13 -1.54 17.19
CA SER A 160 -6.65 -0.36 17.98
C SER A 160 -6.82 0.98 17.24
N SER A 161 -7.32 2.08 17.85
CA SER A 161 -7.85 3.26 17.12
C SER A 161 -7.11 4.64 17.18
N VAL A 162 -7.07 5.42 16.06
CA VAL A 162 -6.40 6.77 15.84
C VAL A 162 -7.14 7.67 14.77
N GLN A 163 -6.75 8.93 14.36
CA GLN A 163 -7.62 9.86 13.54
C GLN A 163 -7.03 11.03 12.62
N PHE A 164 -7.16 11.13 11.24
CA PHE A 164 -6.91 12.34 10.29
C PHE A 164 -7.45 12.23 8.77
N SER A 165 -7.57 13.27 7.87
CA SER A 165 -8.33 13.23 6.53
C SER A 165 -7.80 13.94 5.20
N GLY A 166 -8.22 13.57 3.94
CA GLY A 166 -7.87 14.25 2.59
C GLY A 166 -8.53 13.79 1.20
N VAL A 167 -8.28 14.45 0.00
CA VAL A 167 -9.19 14.52 -1.23
C VAL A 167 -8.58 14.57 -2.75
N ASP A 168 -9.08 13.91 -3.89
CA ASP A 168 -8.82 14.12 -5.42
C ASP A 168 -9.59 13.23 -6.55
N ASP A 169 -9.87 13.72 -7.81
CA ASP A 169 -11.06 13.45 -8.74
C ASP A 169 -10.83 12.80 -10.15
N HIS A 170 -9.68 12.25 -10.50
CA HIS A 170 -9.43 11.72 -11.89
C HIS A 170 -8.80 10.32 -11.92
N LEU A 171 -9.45 9.35 -11.28
CA LEU A 171 -8.74 8.25 -10.63
C LEU A 171 -8.17 7.13 -11.52
N ILE A 172 -8.90 6.60 -12.52
CA ILE A 172 -8.44 5.40 -13.27
C ILE A 172 -7.12 5.66 -14.01
N ASP A 173 -7.08 6.71 -14.82
CA ASP A 173 -5.90 7.07 -15.61
C ASP A 173 -4.70 7.42 -14.72
N LYS A 174 -4.98 7.94 -13.52
CA LYS A 174 -4.00 8.22 -12.49
C LYS A 174 -3.42 6.94 -11.89
N ILE A 175 -4.23 5.92 -11.60
CA ILE A 175 -3.77 4.64 -11.05
C ILE A 175 -2.84 3.89 -12.01
N LEU A 176 -3.21 3.82 -13.30
CA LEU A 176 -2.45 3.04 -14.29
C LEU A 176 -1.25 3.81 -14.88
N ASN A 177 -1.04 5.06 -14.49
CA ASN A 177 0.07 5.88 -14.95
C ASN A 177 1.21 5.90 -13.92
N PRO A 178 2.37 5.27 -14.21
CA PRO A 178 3.48 5.22 -13.27
C PRO A 178 3.99 6.61 -12.85
N SER A 179 3.96 7.60 -13.75
CA SER A 179 4.39 8.96 -13.42
C SER A 179 3.46 9.67 -12.43
N TYR A 180 2.17 9.33 -12.41
CA TYR A 180 1.25 9.86 -11.40
C TYR A 180 1.50 9.21 -10.04
N LEU A 181 1.66 7.88 -10.01
CA LEU A 181 2.02 7.15 -8.80
C LEU A 181 3.32 7.71 -8.17
N ASP A 182 4.33 7.97 -9.01
CA ASP A 182 5.61 8.54 -8.59
C ASP A 182 5.49 9.96 -8.01
N GLY A 183 4.44 10.72 -8.32
CA GLY A 183 4.20 12.06 -7.77
C GLY A 183 4.12 12.09 -6.25
N MET A 184 3.61 11.02 -5.63
CA MET A 184 3.52 10.84 -4.18
C MET A 184 4.89 10.65 -3.49
N THR A 185 5.91 10.23 -4.24
CA THR A 185 7.29 10.06 -3.75
C THR A 185 7.80 11.32 -3.06
N SER A 186 7.52 12.48 -3.67
CA SER A 186 7.98 13.78 -3.17
C SER A 186 7.36 14.10 -1.80
N THR A 187 6.08 13.81 -1.60
CA THR A 187 5.37 14.00 -0.33
C THR A 187 6.01 13.18 0.78
N PHE A 188 6.25 11.88 0.54
CA PHE A 188 6.89 11.00 1.52
C PHE A 188 8.34 11.40 1.81
N SER A 189 9.13 11.71 0.78
CA SER A 189 10.51 12.16 0.92
C SER A 189 10.61 13.49 1.68
N ASN A 190 9.72 14.44 1.40
CA ASN A 190 9.68 15.74 2.08
C ASN A 190 9.33 15.57 3.56
N LEU A 191 8.31 14.76 3.87
CA LEU A 191 7.93 14.46 5.26
C LEU A 191 9.08 13.79 6.02
N GLN A 192 9.74 12.80 5.41
CA GLN A 192 10.92 12.16 6.00
C GLN A 192 12.04 13.18 6.27
N GLY A 193 12.29 14.10 5.35
CA GLY A 193 13.27 15.18 5.51
C GLY A 193 12.94 16.15 6.64
N ILE A 194 11.66 16.52 6.78
CA ILE A 194 11.17 17.35 7.90
C ILE A 194 11.39 16.62 9.22
N LEU A 195 11.03 15.34 9.33
CA LEU A 195 11.19 14.57 10.56
C LEU A 195 12.67 14.42 10.95
N LYS A 196 13.54 14.10 9.99
CA LYS A 196 15.00 14.00 10.20
C LYS A 196 15.61 15.35 10.65
N SER A 197 15.09 16.48 10.19
CA SER A 197 15.62 17.81 10.54
C SER A 197 14.99 18.41 11.80
N ALA A 198 13.79 17.98 12.19
CA ALA A 198 13.08 18.51 13.36
C ALA A 198 13.72 18.11 14.70
N GLY A 199 14.55 17.07 14.75
CA GLY A 199 15.20 16.61 15.98
C GLY A 199 14.23 16.04 17.03
N THR A 200 13.04 15.61 16.60
CA THR A 200 12.00 15.02 17.47
C THR A 200 11.96 13.50 17.31
N SER A 201 11.30 12.80 18.25
CA SER A 201 10.99 11.37 18.14
C SER A 201 9.74 11.08 17.30
N ALA A 202 9.18 12.08 16.61
CA ALA A 202 7.98 11.92 15.80
C ALA A 202 8.24 11.01 14.60
N VAL A 203 7.23 10.22 14.23
CA VAL A 203 7.27 9.30 13.10
C VAL A 203 6.17 9.62 12.10
N ALA A 204 6.36 9.24 10.83
CA ALA A 204 5.40 9.48 9.76
C ALA A 204 4.36 8.35 9.70
N TRP A 205 3.07 8.72 9.74
CA TRP A 205 1.94 7.82 9.48
C TRP A 205 1.09 8.41 8.35
N VAL A 206 0.63 7.56 7.43
CA VAL A 206 -0.50 7.91 6.57
C VAL A 206 -1.78 7.61 7.35
N GLY A 207 -2.36 8.64 7.95
CA GLY A 207 -3.54 8.51 8.81
C GLY A 207 -4.85 8.23 8.07
N GLU A 208 -4.94 8.59 6.78
CA GLU A 208 -6.05 8.27 5.89
C GLU A 208 -5.58 8.40 4.45
N ALA A 209 -5.85 7.37 3.64
CA ALA A 209 -5.71 7.45 2.20
C ALA A 209 -6.70 6.49 1.52
N GLY A 210 -7.54 7.04 0.64
CA GLY A 210 -8.49 6.27 -0.19
C GLY A 210 -8.16 6.30 -1.68
N GLY A 211 -7.13 7.06 -2.08
CA GLY A 211 -6.65 7.29 -3.44
C GLY A 211 -7.61 8.05 -4.36
N ALA A 212 -8.93 7.81 -4.24
CA ALA A 212 -9.96 8.78 -4.60
C ALA A 212 -10.77 9.20 -3.39
N TYR A 213 -11.14 10.46 -3.39
CA TYR A 213 -12.05 11.07 -2.43
C TYR A 213 -13.52 10.96 -2.85
N ASN A 214 -14.38 11.70 -2.14
CA ASN A 214 -15.82 11.73 -2.37
C ASN A 214 -16.40 10.31 -2.42
N SER A 215 -15.99 9.51 -1.44
CA SER A 215 -16.46 8.13 -1.29
C SER A 215 -16.01 7.18 -2.40
N GLY A 216 -14.99 7.54 -3.19
CA GLY A 216 -14.48 6.70 -4.27
C GLY A 216 -15.46 6.53 -5.44
N HIS A 217 -15.12 5.69 -6.40
CA HIS A 217 -15.91 5.49 -7.61
C HIS A 217 -16.23 3.99 -7.81
N HIS A 218 -17.51 3.68 -7.98
CA HIS A 218 -17.96 2.30 -8.20
C HIS A 218 -17.34 1.70 -9.46
N LEU A 219 -16.99 0.42 -9.40
CA LEU A 219 -16.23 -0.35 -10.39
C LEU A 219 -14.82 0.20 -10.66
N VAL A 220 -14.30 1.00 -9.74
CA VAL A 220 -12.92 1.48 -9.75
C VAL A 220 -12.27 1.22 -8.40
N THR A 221 -12.71 1.90 -7.35
CA THR A 221 -12.09 1.82 -6.01
C THR A 221 -12.52 0.58 -5.21
N ASP A 222 -13.59 -0.09 -5.64
CA ASP A 222 -14.11 -1.36 -5.12
C ASP A 222 -13.83 -2.52 -6.10
N ALA A 223 -12.97 -2.30 -7.10
CA ALA A 223 -12.61 -3.26 -8.13
C ALA A 223 -11.10 -3.54 -8.16
N PHE A 224 -10.70 -4.60 -8.88
CA PHE A 224 -9.33 -5.09 -8.92
C PHE A 224 -8.31 -4.04 -9.38
N VAL A 225 -8.70 -3.14 -10.29
CA VAL A 225 -7.83 -2.06 -10.77
C VAL A 225 -7.25 -1.21 -9.63
N PHE A 226 -7.95 -1.07 -8.50
CA PHE A 226 -7.45 -0.29 -7.38
C PHE A 226 -6.34 -0.97 -6.58
N SER A 227 -6.21 -2.29 -6.68
CA SER A 227 -5.17 -3.05 -5.99
C SER A 227 -3.77 -2.65 -6.44
N PHE A 228 -3.62 -2.21 -7.70
CA PHE A 228 -2.37 -1.64 -8.20
C PHE A 228 -1.96 -0.41 -7.42
N TRP A 229 -2.84 0.59 -7.33
CA TRP A 229 -2.56 1.81 -6.58
C TRP A 229 -2.33 1.51 -5.12
N TYR A 230 -3.16 0.68 -4.50
CA TYR A 230 -3.08 0.45 -3.06
C TYR A 230 -1.77 -0.21 -2.66
N LEU A 231 -1.39 -1.32 -3.31
CA LEU A 231 -0.13 -1.99 -3.01
C LEU A 231 1.09 -1.15 -3.40
N ASP A 232 0.96 -0.34 -4.44
CA ASP A 232 2.00 0.61 -4.79
C ASP A 232 2.23 1.67 -3.70
N GLN A 233 1.16 2.23 -3.13
CA GLN A 233 1.26 3.18 -2.03
C GLN A 233 1.83 2.56 -0.75
N LEU A 234 1.50 1.29 -0.46
CA LEU A 234 2.14 0.55 0.64
C LEU A 234 3.66 0.44 0.41
N GLY A 235 4.08 0.02 -0.78
CA GLY A 235 5.50 -0.10 -1.16
C GLY A 235 6.25 1.23 -1.15
N MET A 236 5.64 2.28 -1.69
CA MET A 236 6.27 3.62 -1.71
C MET A 236 6.40 4.21 -0.31
N SER A 237 5.33 4.18 0.49
CA SER A 237 5.36 4.77 1.83
C SER A 237 6.32 4.05 2.77
N SER A 238 6.42 2.72 2.69
CA SER A 238 7.36 1.92 3.50
C SER A 238 8.81 2.29 3.21
N LYS A 239 9.18 2.48 1.93
CA LYS A 239 10.52 2.90 1.50
C LYS A 239 10.99 4.22 2.13
N TYR A 240 10.05 5.10 2.46
CA TYR A 240 10.32 6.39 3.10
C TYR A 240 10.12 6.39 4.62
N ASP A 241 10.19 5.22 5.25
CA ASP A 241 10.14 5.05 6.71
C ASP A 241 8.81 5.49 7.35
N THR A 242 7.73 5.43 6.56
CA THR A 242 6.36 5.55 7.08
C THR A 242 6.03 4.32 7.92
N LYS A 243 5.55 4.52 9.14
CA LYS A 243 5.34 3.44 10.11
C LYS A 243 3.97 2.77 9.99
N SER A 244 2.97 3.46 9.44
CA SER A 244 1.62 2.92 9.26
C SER A 244 0.91 3.57 8.07
N TYR A 245 0.03 2.82 7.43
CA TYR A 245 -0.75 3.25 6.27
C TYR A 245 -2.22 2.87 6.42
N CYS A 246 -3.08 3.87 6.67
CA CYS A 246 -4.48 3.66 6.99
C CYS A 246 -5.36 3.86 5.76
N ARG A 247 -5.88 2.75 5.24
CA ARG A 247 -6.79 2.72 4.11
C ARG A 247 -8.15 3.30 4.50
N GLN A 248 -8.55 4.35 3.80
CA GLN A 248 -9.94 4.80 3.73
C GLN A 248 -10.68 3.88 2.76
N THR A 249 -11.55 2.96 3.23
CA THR A 249 -11.95 2.61 4.61
C THR A 249 -11.89 1.09 4.79
N LEU A 250 -12.07 0.58 6.01
CA LEU A 250 -12.41 -0.83 6.22
C LEU A 250 -13.76 -1.16 5.55
N VAL A 251 -14.78 -0.33 5.79
CA VAL A 251 -16.11 -0.43 5.20
C VAL A 251 -16.71 0.98 5.06
N GLY A 252 -17.55 1.17 4.04
CA GLY A 252 -18.21 2.45 3.75
C GLY A 252 -17.57 3.20 2.58
N GLY A 253 -18.38 3.78 1.70
CA GLY A 253 -17.89 4.32 0.43
C GLY A 253 -17.51 3.21 -0.57
N ASN A 254 -17.28 3.60 -1.82
CA ASN A 254 -16.84 2.70 -2.89
C ASN A 254 -15.37 2.29 -2.78
N TYR A 255 -14.59 2.84 -1.84
CA TYR A 255 -13.18 2.46 -1.63
C TYR A 255 -13.00 1.45 -0.47
N GLY A 256 -14.11 1.04 0.16
CA GLY A 256 -14.07 0.16 1.32
C GLY A 256 -13.40 -1.17 1.01
N LEU A 257 -12.56 -1.66 1.91
CA LEU A 257 -11.99 -3.00 1.82
C LEU A 257 -13.10 -4.06 1.83
N LEU A 258 -14.21 -3.79 2.50
CA LEU A 258 -15.40 -4.63 2.55
C LEU A 258 -16.56 -3.96 1.82
N ASN A 259 -17.39 -4.78 1.17
CA ASN A 259 -18.63 -4.35 0.55
C ASN A 259 -19.56 -3.70 1.58
N THR A 260 -20.21 -2.60 1.19
CA THR A 260 -21.00 -1.75 2.09
C THR A 260 -22.31 -2.37 2.54
N THR A 261 -22.80 -3.41 1.85
CA THR A 261 -24.07 -4.07 2.17
C THR A 261 -23.85 -5.49 2.68
N THR A 262 -22.94 -6.24 2.06
CA THR A 262 -22.74 -7.67 2.38
C THR A 262 -21.57 -7.92 3.32
N PHE A 263 -20.68 -6.93 3.50
CA PHE A 263 -19.36 -7.08 4.12
C PHE A 263 -18.41 -8.05 3.41
N GLU A 264 -18.79 -8.60 2.26
CA GLU A 264 -17.89 -9.43 1.45
C GLU A 264 -16.62 -8.64 1.09
N PRO A 265 -15.43 -9.24 1.21
CA PRO A 265 -14.19 -8.54 0.90
C PRO A 265 -14.07 -8.16 -0.58
N ASN A 266 -13.76 -6.90 -0.84
CA ASN A 266 -13.37 -6.40 -2.16
C ASN A 266 -11.92 -6.82 -2.49
N PRO A 267 -11.47 -6.72 -3.75
CA PRO A 267 -10.13 -7.16 -4.17
C PRO A 267 -8.99 -6.62 -3.31
N ASP A 268 -9.07 -5.35 -2.92
CA ASP A 268 -8.04 -4.68 -2.11
C ASP A 268 -7.87 -5.28 -0.71
N TYR A 269 -8.92 -5.87 -0.14
CA TYR A 269 -8.81 -6.56 1.14
C TYR A 269 -7.83 -7.73 1.05
N TYR A 270 -7.96 -8.55 0.00
CA TYR A 270 -7.06 -9.69 -0.21
C TYR A 270 -5.64 -9.26 -0.54
N SER A 271 -5.49 -8.18 -1.31
CA SER A 271 -4.20 -7.53 -1.58
C SER A 271 -3.49 -7.10 -0.30
N ALA A 272 -4.19 -6.37 0.58
CA ALA A 272 -3.66 -5.97 1.89
C ALA A 272 -3.41 -7.16 2.82
N LEU A 273 -4.24 -8.21 2.76
CA LEU A 273 -4.09 -9.39 3.61
C LEU A 273 -2.84 -10.20 3.23
N LEU A 274 -2.54 -10.32 1.93
CA LEU A 274 -1.25 -10.88 1.47
C LEU A 274 -0.08 -10.05 1.96
N TRP A 275 -0.13 -8.72 1.82
CA TRP A 275 0.90 -7.84 2.36
C TRP A 275 1.10 -8.10 3.85
N HIS A 276 0.02 -8.04 4.64
CA HIS A 276 0.06 -8.25 6.08
C HIS A 276 0.64 -9.62 6.47
N ARG A 277 0.36 -10.68 5.71
CA ARG A 277 0.85 -12.04 6.02
C ARG A 277 2.29 -12.30 5.59
N LEU A 278 2.75 -11.65 4.51
CA LEU A 278 4.01 -12.01 3.85
C LEU A 278 5.13 -10.98 4.03
N MET A 279 4.80 -9.68 4.03
CA MET A 279 5.78 -8.60 4.10
C MET A 279 6.12 -8.29 5.56
N GLY A 280 7.38 -8.45 5.96
CA GLY A 280 7.87 -8.11 7.29
C GLY A 280 8.17 -6.61 7.45
N THR A 281 8.65 -6.22 8.62
CA THR A 281 8.84 -4.81 8.99
C THR A 281 10.08 -4.15 8.39
N LYS A 282 11.14 -4.93 8.11
CA LYS A 282 12.40 -4.42 7.55
C LYS A 282 12.28 -4.27 6.02
N VAL A 283 12.35 -3.04 5.53
CA VAL A 283 12.26 -2.70 4.11
C VAL A 283 13.64 -2.80 3.46
N LEU A 284 13.73 -3.43 2.29
CA LEU A 284 14.97 -3.60 1.53
C LEU A 284 14.97 -2.72 0.28
N SER A 285 16.16 -2.37 -0.20
CA SER A 285 16.30 -1.62 -1.46
C SER A 285 16.13 -2.55 -2.65
N THR A 286 15.37 -2.11 -3.64
CA THR A 286 15.16 -2.81 -4.91
C THR A 286 15.54 -1.90 -6.08
N THR A 287 16.17 -2.48 -7.09
CA THR A 287 16.38 -1.85 -8.40
C THR A 287 15.93 -2.81 -9.48
N PHE A 288 15.12 -2.34 -10.43
CA PHE A 288 14.67 -3.11 -11.57
C PHE A 288 15.30 -2.55 -12.85
N ASN A 289 15.79 -3.42 -13.74
CA ASN A 289 16.47 -3.02 -14.97
C ASN A 289 15.55 -2.99 -16.22
N GLY A 290 14.26 -3.34 -16.08
CA GLY A 290 13.29 -3.35 -17.17
C GLY A 290 12.48 -2.06 -17.26
N THR A 291 11.23 -2.17 -17.73
CA THR A 291 10.34 -1.02 -17.90
C THR A 291 9.82 -0.46 -16.57
N ASN A 292 9.40 0.81 -16.55
CA ASN A 292 8.71 1.42 -15.41
C ASN A 292 7.26 0.95 -15.23
N MET A 293 6.76 0.07 -16.13
CA MET A 293 5.45 -0.57 -16.00
C MET A 293 5.48 -1.73 -15.00
N ILE A 294 6.68 -2.21 -14.65
CA ILE A 294 6.89 -3.10 -13.52
C ILE A 294 7.34 -2.29 -12.31
N ARG A 295 6.66 -2.50 -11.19
CA ARG A 295 7.03 -1.92 -9.90
C ARG A 295 7.43 -3.03 -8.95
N ALA A 296 8.53 -2.84 -8.22
CA ALA A 296 9.14 -3.89 -7.40
C ALA A 296 9.49 -3.38 -5.99
N TYR A 297 9.00 -4.08 -4.97
CA TYR A 297 9.24 -3.76 -3.56
C TYR A 297 9.67 -5.02 -2.82
N ALA A 298 10.71 -4.94 -1.97
CA ALA A 298 11.17 -6.07 -1.19
C ALA A 298 11.22 -5.73 0.30
N HIS A 299 10.76 -6.67 1.12
CA HIS A 299 10.90 -6.63 2.56
C HIS A 299 11.54 -7.93 3.02
N CYS A 300 12.14 -7.93 4.21
CA CYS A 300 12.34 -9.20 4.91
C CYS A 300 11.01 -9.93 5.04
N ALA A 301 11.03 -11.25 4.93
CA ALA A 301 9.81 -12.04 5.07
C ALA A 301 9.28 -11.94 6.50
N ARG A 302 7.96 -11.95 6.68
CA ARG A 302 7.35 -11.82 8.02
C ARG A 302 7.66 -13.02 8.92
N ASN A 303 7.72 -14.23 8.34
CA ASN A 303 7.81 -15.50 9.07
C ASN A 303 9.01 -16.36 8.64
N SER A 304 10.06 -15.77 8.09
CA SER A 304 11.32 -16.46 7.76
C SER A 304 12.50 -15.49 7.66
N ASP A 305 13.73 -16.03 7.65
CA ASP A 305 14.97 -15.23 7.47
C ASP A 305 15.17 -14.78 6.00
N GLY A 306 14.25 -15.13 5.12
CA GLY A 306 14.29 -14.80 3.70
C GLY A 306 13.69 -13.43 3.38
N ILE A 307 13.25 -13.27 2.13
CA ILE A 307 12.60 -12.05 1.65
C ILE A 307 11.22 -12.34 1.09
N THR A 308 10.38 -11.32 1.06
CA THR A 308 9.16 -11.27 0.25
C THR A 308 9.30 -10.14 -0.77
N LEU A 309 9.07 -10.46 -2.04
CA LEU A 309 9.08 -9.53 -3.16
C LEU A 309 7.64 -9.30 -3.64
N LEU A 310 7.26 -8.04 -3.83
CA LEU A 310 6.04 -7.63 -4.51
C LEU A 310 6.41 -7.12 -5.90
N LEU A 311 5.76 -7.66 -6.93
CA LEU A 311 5.86 -7.24 -8.32
C LEU A 311 4.48 -6.83 -8.82
N ILE A 312 4.38 -5.64 -9.41
CA ILE A 312 3.14 -5.11 -9.98
C ILE A 312 3.38 -4.85 -11.46
N ASN A 313 2.58 -5.45 -12.34
CA ASN A 313 2.61 -5.19 -13.77
C ASN A 313 1.43 -4.33 -14.21
N LEU A 314 1.73 -3.09 -14.57
CA LEU A 314 0.78 -2.12 -15.11
C LEU A 314 0.64 -2.21 -16.64
N SER A 315 1.42 -3.05 -17.32
CA SER A 315 1.31 -3.26 -18.76
C SER A 315 0.08 -4.10 -19.09
N GLY A 316 -0.68 -3.67 -20.09
CA GLY A 316 -1.84 -4.40 -20.59
C GLY A 316 -1.53 -5.46 -21.65
N THR A 317 -0.28 -5.53 -22.12
CA THR A 317 0.10 -6.39 -23.24
C THR A 317 1.28 -7.31 -22.96
N ASN A 318 2.15 -6.94 -22.01
CA ASN A 318 3.41 -7.64 -21.81
C ASN A 318 3.31 -8.61 -20.63
N THR A 319 3.83 -9.83 -20.84
CA THR A 319 4.15 -10.75 -19.76
C THR A 319 5.64 -10.70 -19.53
N ASP A 320 6.06 -10.38 -18.32
CA ASP A 320 7.45 -10.16 -17.99
C ASP A 320 8.02 -11.37 -17.24
N GLN A 321 9.26 -11.75 -17.56
CA GLN A 321 9.97 -12.89 -16.96
C GLN A 321 11.14 -12.36 -16.14
N ILE A 322 10.93 -12.23 -14.83
CA ILE A 322 11.80 -11.44 -13.96
C ILE A 322 12.66 -12.36 -13.10
N TYR A 323 13.99 -12.23 -13.24
CA TYR A 323 14.94 -12.89 -12.35
C TYR A 323 15.14 -12.10 -11.06
N VAL A 324 15.35 -12.78 -9.94
CA VAL A 324 15.68 -12.14 -8.65
C VAL A 324 17.15 -12.35 -8.34
N THR A 325 17.86 -11.26 -8.04
CA THR A 325 19.31 -11.25 -7.78
C THR A 325 19.63 -10.43 -6.54
N SER A 326 20.81 -10.66 -5.95
CA SER A 326 21.28 -9.94 -4.76
C SER A 326 22.44 -9.00 -5.11
N GLU A 327 22.45 -7.80 -4.53
CA GLU A 327 23.60 -6.89 -4.61
C GLU A 327 24.77 -7.46 -3.78
N GLY A 328 25.90 -7.75 -4.43
CA GLY A 328 27.09 -8.38 -3.80
C GLY A 328 27.33 -9.83 -4.19
N ALA A 329 26.51 -10.41 -5.06
CA ALA A 329 26.73 -11.69 -5.75
C ALA A 329 28.08 -11.75 -6.52
N GLN A 330 28.64 -10.61 -6.91
CA GLN A 330 29.99 -10.53 -7.47
C GLN A 330 31.00 -10.20 -6.37
N THR A 331 31.68 -11.22 -5.83
CA THR A 331 33.11 -11.25 -5.41
C THR A 331 33.35 -12.33 -4.35
N GLN A 332 33.60 -13.57 -4.78
CA GLN A 332 34.56 -14.50 -4.16
C GLN A 332 34.53 -15.82 -4.93
N GLY A 333 35.41 -15.97 -5.92
CA GLY A 333 35.41 -17.21 -6.71
C GLY A 333 36.43 -17.35 -7.84
N SER A 334 37.51 -16.57 -7.90
CA SER A 334 38.62 -16.89 -8.82
C SER A 334 39.70 -17.70 -8.11
N ARG A 335 39.39 -18.96 -7.80
CA ARG A 335 40.37 -20.04 -7.85
C ARG A 335 39.81 -21.14 -8.75
N LYS A 336 40.54 -21.36 -9.84
CA LYS A 336 40.34 -22.37 -10.87
C LYS A 336 40.07 -23.75 -10.25
N GLU A 337 39.01 -24.42 -10.70
CA GLU A 337 39.08 -25.75 -11.33
C GLU A 337 37.68 -26.22 -11.75
N GLY A 338 37.60 -26.84 -12.93
CA GLY A 338 36.36 -27.05 -13.66
C GLY A 338 35.46 -28.17 -13.12
N ARG A 339 34.15 -27.91 -13.15
CA ARG A 339 33.08 -28.81 -13.63
C ARG A 339 31.77 -28.03 -13.60
N GLY A 340 31.04 -28.05 -14.71
CA GLY A 340 29.86 -27.21 -14.92
C GLY A 340 28.72 -27.54 -13.97
N PHE A 341 28.19 -26.52 -13.31
CA PHE A 341 26.83 -26.38 -12.81
C PHE A 341 26.50 -24.89 -12.77
N SER A 342 25.34 -24.49 -13.31
CA SER A 342 24.88 -23.11 -13.37
C SER A 342 24.66 -22.55 -11.95
N HIS A 343 25.66 -21.84 -11.43
CA HIS A 343 25.59 -21.21 -10.11
C HIS A 343 25.11 -19.76 -10.27
N ILE A 344 23.96 -19.42 -9.67
CA ILE A 344 23.62 -18.04 -9.34
C ILE A 344 24.53 -17.63 -8.17
N PRO A 345 25.37 -16.59 -8.30
CA PRO A 345 26.21 -16.14 -7.21
C PRO A 345 25.34 -15.48 -6.12
N GLY A 346 25.55 -15.83 -4.84
CA GLY A 346 24.79 -15.30 -3.68
C GLY A 346 23.79 -16.27 -3.03
N LEU A 347 23.57 -17.46 -3.58
CA LEU A 347 22.69 -18.50 -3.00
C LEU A 347 23.52 -19.66 -2.41
N GLY A 348 23.16 -20.10 -1.19
CA GLY A 348 23.79 -21.23 -0.50
C GLY A 348 23.62 -22.59 -1.21
N LYS A 349 24.27 -23.65 -0.73
CA LYS A 349 24.32 -24.97 -1.39
C LYS A 349 22.96 -25.71 -1.39
N ALA A 350 22.48 -26.02 -2.61
CA ALA A 350 21.85 -27.28 -3.06
C ALA A 350 20.86 -28.02 -2.13
N ALA A 351 19.83 -27.33 -1.63
CA ALA A 351 18.50 -27.94 -1.55
C ALA A 351 17.73 -27.50 -2.81
N VAL A 352 16.77 -28.27 -3.30
CA VAL A 352 15.84 -27.77 -4.34
C VAL A 352 15.16 -26.55 -3.74
N PHE A 353 15.61 -25.36 -4.15
CA PHE A 353 15.12 -24.10 -3.62
C PHE A 353 13.70 -23.92 -4.15
N THR A 354 12.71 -24.00 -3.27
CA THR A 354 11.32 -23.65 -3.61
C THR A 354 11.02 -22.26 -3.10
N ARG A 355 10.31 -21.49 -3.91
CA ARG A 355 9.69 -20.22 -3.52
C ARG A 355 8.19 -20.35 -3.64
N GLU A 356 7.49 -19.54 -2.88
CA GLU A 356 6.03 -19.47 -2.87
C GLU A 356 5.58 -18.24 -3.65
N GLU A 357 4.70 -18.43 -4.62
CA GLU A 357 4.14 -17.33 -5.41
C GLU A 357 2.62 -17.20 -5.22
N TYR A 358 2.17 -15.95 -5.17
CA TYR A 358 0.79 -15.55 -4.99
C TYR A 358 0.42 -14.59 -6.12
N HIS A 359 -0.20 -15.12 -7.17
CA HIS A 359 -0.58 -14.37 -8.36
C HIS A 359 -2.01 -13.86 -8.23
N LEU A 360 -2.16 -12.55 -8.08
CA LEU A 360 -3.45 -11.88 -8.08
C LEU A 360 -3.80 -11.42 -9.49
N THR A 361 -5.00 -11.81 -9.95
CA THR A 361 -5.54 -11.41 -11.25
C THR A 361 -7.03 -11.06 -11.16
N PRO A 362 -7.54 -10.19 -12.05
CA PRO A 362 -8.96 -9.90 -12.09
C PRO A 362 -9.72 -11.07 -12.72
N LYS A 363 -10.95 -11.31 -12.25
CA LYS A 363 -11.83 -12.29 -12.90
C LYS A 363 -12.10 -11.94 -14.36
N ASP A 364 -11.99 -12.97 -15.20
CA ASP A 364 -12.16 -12.89 -16.65
C ASP A 364 -11.22 -11.86 -17.33
N GLY A 365 -10.11 -11.48 -16.69
CA GLY A 365 -9.21 -10.43 -17.19
C GLY A 365 -9.78 -9.01 -17.11
N LYS A 366 -10.91 -8.80 -16.42
CA LYS A 366 -11.59 -7.49 -16.35
C LYS A 366 -11.11 -6.67 -15.17
N LEU A 367 -10.34 -5.62 -15.44
CA LEU A 367 -9.83 -4.69 -14.41
C LEU A 367 -10.91 -4.13 -13.45
N GLN A 368 -12.13 -3.93 -13.93
CA GLN A 368 -13.27 -3.44 -13.14
C GLN A 368 -14.01 -4.56 -12.37
N SER A 369 -13.50 -5.79 -12.36
CA SER A 369 -14.07 -6.89 -11.58
C SER A 369 -13.90 -6.64 -10.08
N GLN A 370 -14.97 -6.85 -9.32
CA GLN A 370 -14.94 -6.88 -7.86
C GLN A 370 -14.56 -8.26 -7.31
N GLN A 371 -14.25 -9.22 -8.19
CA GLN A 371 -13.73 -10.54 -7.84
C GLN A 371 -12.27 -10.67 -8.27
N VAL A 372 -11.44 -11.11 -7.33
CA VAL A 372 -10.01 -11.39 -7.51
C VAL A 372 -9.76 -12.89 -7.49
N LEU A 373 -8.79 -13.33 -8.29
CA LEU A 373 -8.29 -14.69 -8.27
C LEU A 373 -6.90 -14.71 -7.66
N LEU A 374 -6.66 -15.69 -6.79
CA LEU A 374 -5.33 -16.06 -6.34
C LEU A 374 -4.93 -17.36 -7.03
N ASN A 375 -3.85 -17.32 -7.80
CA ASN A 375 -3.32 -18.48 -8.52
C ASN A 375 -4.38 -19.18 -9.39
N GLY A 376 -5.28 -18.38 -10.00
CA GLY A 376 -6.37 -18.86 -10.85
C GLY A 376 -7.64 -19.34 -10.10
N ASN A 377 -7.70 -19.22 -8.77
CA ASN A 377 -8.87 -19.56 -7.96
C ASN A 377 -9.55 -18.31 -7.40
N VAL A 378 -10.87 -18.19 -7.54
CA VAL A 378 -11.63 -17.05 -7.00
C VAL A 378 -11.52 -17.04 -5.47
N LEU A 379 -11.17 -15.89 -4.90
CA LEU A 379 -11.23 -15.65 -3.46
C LEU A 379 -12.63 -15.16 -3.08
N ALA A 380 -13.26 -15.88 -2.17
CA ALA A 380 -14.55 -15.54 -1.59
C ALA A 380 -14.65 -16.13 -0.18
N THR A 381 -15.48 -15.54 0.67
CA THR A 381 -15.77 -16.12 1.99
C THR A 381 -16.57 -17.42 1.85
N ASP A 382 -16.47 -18.28 2.85
CA ASP A 382 -17.30 -19.47 2.93
C ASP A 382 -18.72 -19.17 3.48
N ALA A 383 -19.57 -20.18 3.56
CA ALA A 383 -20.94 -20.03 4.08
C ALA A 383 -21.03 -19.55 5.55
N ASN A 384 -19.93 -19.62 6.31
CA ASN A 384 -19.85 -19.13 7.69
C ASN A 384 -19.26 -17.71 7.77
N GLY A 385 -18.84 -17.13 6.64
CA GLY A 385 -18.15 -15.86 6.58
C GLY A 385 -16.67 -15.94 6.94
N GLU A 386 -16.04 -17.12 6.83
CA GLU A 386 -14.62 -17.28 7.05
C GLU A 386 -13.81 -16.77 5.85
N ILE A 387 -12.71 -16.07 6.14
CA ILE A 387 -11.78 -15.60 5.11
C ILE A 387 -11.00 -16.81 4.56
N PRO A 388 -10.95 -17.00 3.23
CA PRO A 388 -10.29 -18.16 2.65
C PRO A 388 -8.79 -18.18 2.97
N LYS A 389 -8.22 -19.39 3.00
CA LYS A 389 -6.77 -19.53 3.03
C LYS A 389 -6.19 -18.99 1.72
N LEU A 390 -5.08 -18.26 1.84
CA LEU A 390 -4.36 -17.72 0.70
C LEU A 390 -3.23 -18.71 0.41
N GLU A 391 -3.51 -19.68 -0.46
CA GLU A 391 -2.57 -20.78 -0.75
C GLU A 391 -1.59 -20.38 -1.87
N PRO A 392 -0.27 -20.54 -1.66
CA PRO A 392 0.73 -20.27 -2.69
C PRO A 392 0.77 -21.38 -3.75
N VAL A 393 1.38 -21.06 -4.89
CA VAL A 393 1.98 -22.07 -5.77
C VAL A 393 3.46 -22.18 -5.47
N GLN A 394 3.96 -23.41 -5.41
CA GLN A 394 5.39 -23.69 -5.18
C GLN A 394 6.12 -23.70 -6.52
N VAL A 395 7.16 -22.88 -6.64
CA VAL A 395 7.94 -22.72 -7.87
C VAL A 395 9.42 -22.93 -7.56
N GLU A 396 10.17 -23.50 -8.50
CA GLU A 396 11.62 -23.64 -8.35
C GLU A 396 12.28 -22.25 -8.37
N GLY A 397 13.06 -21.95 -7.32
CA GLY A 397 13.66 -20.65 -7.04
C GLY A 397 14.62 -20.13 -8.11
N THR A 398 15.13 -20.99 -8.99
CA THR A 398 16.03 -20.64 -10.11
C THR A 398 15.28 -20.13 -11.34
N GLN A 399 13.99 -20.43 -11.47
CA GLN A 399 13.17 -20.01 -12.60
C GLN A 399 12.84 -18.51 -12.48
N PRO A 400 12.66 -17.77 -13.58
CA PRO A 400 12.14 -16.42 -13.51
C PRO A 400 10.72 -16.40 -12.91
N ILE A 401 10.34 -15.29 -12.28
CA ILE A 401 8.96 -15.02 -11.87
C ILE A 401 8.21 -14.50 -13.10
N THR A 402 7.15 -15.20 -13.50
CA THR A 402 6.27 -14.75 -14.59
C THR A 402 5.28 -13.73 -14.05
N VAL A 403 5.25 -12.51 -14.57
CA VAL A 403 4.28 -11.48 -14.18
C VAL A 403 3.40 -11.15 -15.38
N ALA A 404 2.15 -11.63 -15.35
CA ALA A 404 1.19 -11.46 -16.44
C ALA A 404 0.77 -9.98 -16.62
N PRO A 405 0.19 -9.59 -17.78
CA PRO A 405 -0.33 -8.25 -17.97
C PRO A 405 -1.41 -7.95 -16.93
N TYR A 406 -1.45 -6.72 -16.42
CA TYR A 406 -2.40 -6.28 -15.40
C TYR A 406 -2.55 -7.30 -14.24
N SER A 407 -1.41 -7.69 -13.66
CA SER A 407 -1.37 -8.64 -12.54
C SER A 407 -0.41 -8.21 -11.45
N ILE A 408 -0.53 -8.85 -10.30
CA ILE A 408 0.28 -8.58 -9.12
C ILE A 408 0.79 -9.91 -8.58
N VAL A 409 2.06 -9.98 -8.20
CA VAL A 409 2.69 -11.18 -7.67
C VAL A 409 3.38 -10.86 -6.36
N PHE A 410 3.04 -11.61 -5.30
CA PHE A 410 3.91 -11.73 -4.13
C PHE A 410 4.75 -13.00 -4.27
N ALA A 411 6.05 -12.91 -4.05
CA ALA A 411 6.97 -14.02 -4.07
C ALA A 411 7.73 -14.09 -2.74
N HIS A 412 7.43 -15.11 -1.93
CA HIS A 412 8.16 -15.40 -0.69
C HIS A 412 9.31 -16.36 -1.02
N ILE A 413 10.54 -15.94 -0.69
CA ILE A 413 11.78 -16.65 -1.01
C ILE A 413 12.51 -16.94 0.32
N PRO A 414 12.15 -18.03 1.02
CA PRO A 414 12.67 -18.32 2.36
C PRO A 414 14.19 -18.48 2.42
N SER A 415 14.76 -19.02 1.34
CA SER A 415 16.18 -19.35 1.25
C SER A 415 17.05 -18.21 0.69
N PHE A 416 16.48 -17.02 0.50
CA PHE A 416 17.23 -15.87 0.03
C PHE A 416 18.24 -15.43 1.11
N TYR A 417 19.51 -15.27 0.73
CA TYR A 417 20.52 -14.80 1.68
C TYR A 417 20.37 -13.29 1.92
N ALA A 418 19.73 -12.94 3.03
CA ALA A 418 19.53 -11.56 3.45
C ALA A 418 20.08 -11.32 4.87
N PRO A 419 21.32 -10.82 5.03
CA PRO A 419 21.88 -10.47 6.33
C PRO A 419 21.00 -9.53 7.16
N ALA A 420 20.32 -8.58 6.51
CA ALA A 420 19.41 -7.66 7.18
C ALA A 420 18.20 -8.35 7.85
N CYS A 421 17.82 -9.55 7.40
CA CYS A 421 16.61 -10.26 7.82
C CYS A 421 16.83 -11.27 8.95
N ARG A 422 18.07 -11.35 9.46
CA ARG A 422 18.45 -12.21 10.58
C ARG A 422 18.50 -11.47 11.91
#